data_AF-A0A972JRW9-F1
#
_entry.id   AF-A0A972JRW9-F1
#
_cell.length_a   1.000
_cell.length_b   1.000
_cell.length_c   1.000
_cell.angle_alpha   90.00
_cell.angle_beta   90.00
_cell.angle_gamma   90.00
#
_symmetry.space_group_name_H-M   'P 1'
#
loop_
_entity.id
_entity.type
_entity.pdbx_description
1 polymer ?
#
loop_
_entity_poly.entity_id
_entity_poly.type
_entity_poly.pdbx_seq_one_letter_code
_entity_poly.pdbx_strand_id
1 'polypeptide(L)'
;MNRMDTIIPSPTSTFLRKLLYLSPAIWLILLLPGWIYTIFVLFALVWILELRIPHISARWVPIGLFATLLFFGLLIEASAWGDDYVAGVWSTSLHPQLLYGLLAGVGLYGAWALAWTIALSCYHYTVSEVFWLAGAIGIAVEQQGAVFLAGITNMPLGLLLWAISALVYGASVALPYTLWQTHLQGSSSRLRWVIPVLLVLIIGSLVGWAWDVAIPLPDHKPILTAPLW
;
A
#
# COMPACT_ATOMS: atom_id res chain seq x y z
N MET A 1 31.91 29.06 26.87
CA MET A 1 31.11 28.63 25.71
C MET A 1 31.32 27.13 25.53
N ASN A 2 30.42 26.30 26.04
CA ASN A 2 30.47 24.85 25.82
C ASN A 2 29.90 24.54 24.43
N ARG A 3 30.73 24.00 23.53
CA ARG A 3 30.25 23.33 22.33
C ARG A 3 29.48 22.10 22.79
N MET A 4 28.15 22.11 22.61
CA MET A 4 27.40 20.87 22.57
C MET A 4 27.79 20.17 21.28
N ASP A 5 28.69 19.20 21.38
CA ASP A 5 28.95 18.27 20.29
C ASP A 5 27.66 17.49 20.04
N THR A 6 26.98 17.82 18.94
CA THR A 6 25.84 17.06 18.46
C THR A 6 26.31 15.65 18.15
N ILE A 7 25.98 14.70 19.02
CA ILE A 7 26.25 13.28 18.85
C ILE A 7 25.47 12.82 17.62
N ILE A 8 26.14 12.74 16.47
CA ILE A 8 25.56 12.14 15.27
C ILE A 8 25.49 10.63 15.53
N PRO A 9 24.29 10.02 15.58
CA PRO A 9 24.16 8.59 15.81
C PRO A 9 24.87 7.82 14.70
N SER A 10 25.64 6.80 15.07
CA SER A 10 26.33 5.94 14.09
C SER A 10 25.32 5.16 13.24
N PRO A 11 25.66 4.80 11.98
CA PRO A 11 24.76 4.07 11.08
C PRO A 11 24.18 2.79 11.70
N THR A 12 25.01 2.07 12.47
CA THR A 12 24.63 0.86 13.21
C THR A 12 23.53 1.11 14.25
N SER A 13 23.54 2.28 14.90
CA SER A 13 22.54 2.64 15.90
C SER A 13 21.16 2.94 15.27
N THR A 14 21.14 3.49 14.06
CA THR A 14 19.89 3.76 13.32
C THR A 14 19.27 2.46 12.81
N PHE A 15 20.08 1.54 12.29
CA PHE A 15 19.65 0.22 11.85
C PHE A 15 18.99 -0.58 12.99
N LEU A 16 19.67 -0.70 14.13
CA LEU A 16 19.17 -1.45 15.29
C LEU A 16 17.85 -0.86 15.82
N ARG A 17 17.72 0.48 15.84
CA ARG A 17 16.47 1.14 16.22
C ARG A 17 15.32 0.76 15.28
N LYS A 18 15.52 0.88 13.96
CA LYS A 18 14.48 0.52 12.97
C LYS A 18 14.06 -0.94 13.09
N LEU A 19 15.03 -1.85 13.26
CA LEU A 19 14.76 -3.28 13.44
C LEU A 19 13.93 -3.54 14.71
N LEU A 20 14.30 -2.92 15.84
CA LEU A 20 13.54 -3.01 17.08
C LEU A 20 12.11 -2.47 16.92
N TYR A 21 11.93 -1.33 16.26
CA TYR A 21 10.61 -0.74 16.01
C TYR A 21 9.71 -1.62 15.15
N LEU A 22 10.27 -2.33 14.15
CA LEU A 22 9.49 -3.19 13.26
C LEU A 22 9.31 -4.61 13.78
N SER A 23 10.12 -5.04 14.75
CA SER A 23 10.10 -6.41 15.25
C SER A 23 8.71 -6.92 15.64
N PRO A 24 7.81 -6.14 16.30
CA PRO A 24 6.48 -6.64 16.62
C PRO A 24 5.61 -6.86 15.38
N ALA A 25 5.70 -5.98 14.38
CA ALA A 25 4.95 -6.11 13.13
C ALA A 25 5.48 -7.26 12.26
N ILE A 26 6.81 -7.46 12.22
CA ILE A 26 7.43 -8.60 11.55
C ILE A 26 6.99 -9.91 12.22
N TRP A 27 7.03 -9.99 13.55
CA TRP A 27 6.55 -11.15 14.28
C TRP A 27 5.07 -11.42 14.03
N LEU A 28 4.23 -10.38 14.05
CA LEU A 28 2.81 -10.51 13.74
C LEU A 28 2.60 -11.10 12.34
N ILE A 29 3.34 -10.63 11.34
CA ILE A 29 3.22 -11.13 9.96
C ILE A 29 3.73 -12.56 9.82
N LEU A 30 4.84 -12.91 10.45
CA LEU A 30 5.36 -14.28 10.41
C LEU A 30 4.39 -15.29 11.06
N LEU A 31 3.48 -14.83 11.92
CA LEU A 31 2.43 -15.64 12.53
C LEU A 31 1.15 -15.72 11.69
N LEU A 32 0.98 -14.83 10.70
CA LEU A 32 -0.20 -14.81 9.84
C LEU A 32 0.07 -15.60 8.55
N PRO A 33 -0.78 -16.57 8.19
CA PRO A 33 -0.72 -17.19 6.88
C PRO A 33 -1.21 -16.15 5.85
N GLY A 34 -0.39 -15.84 4.84
CA GLY A 34 -0.83 -14.99 3.74
C GLY A 34 0.32 -14.38 2.94
N TRP A 35 0.30 -14.58 1.63
CA TRP A 35 1.23 -13.96 0.69
C TRP A 35 1.01 -12.46 0.61
N ILE A 36 -0.20 -11.97 0.94
CA ILE A 36 -0.54 -10.55 0.94
C ILE A 36 0.36 -9.73 1.87
N TYR A 37 0.85 -10.32 2.96
CA TYR A 37 1.72 -9.66 3.93
C TYR A 37 3.16 -9.46 3.45
N THR A 38 3.54 -10.08 2.33
CA THR A 38 4.86 -9.92 1.72
C THR A 38 5.15 -8.44 1.41
N ILE A 39 4.12 -7.65 1.09
CA ILE A 39 4.31 -6.22 0.83
C ILE A 39 4.89 -5.47 2.02
N PHE A 40 4.48 -5.80 3.24
CA PHE A 40 5.03 -5.18 4.44
C PHE A 40 6.46 -5.66 4.70
N VAL A 41 6.76 -6.93 4.46
CA VAL A 41 8.13 -7.45 4.57
C VAL A 41 9.06 -6.70 3.61
N LEU A 42 8.64 -6.51 2.35
CA LEU A 42 9.39 -5.73 1.36
C LEU A 42 9.57 -4.27 1.79
N PHE A 43 8.50 -3.64 2.31
CA PHE A 43 8.57 -2.30 2.88
C PHE A 43 9.59 -2.21 4.02
N ALA A 44 9.50 -3.11 4.99
CA ALA A 44 10.41 -3.17 6.14
C ALA A 44 11.86 -3.31 5.69
N LEU A 45 12.13 -4.21 4.74
CA LEU A 45 13.47 -4.41 4.17
C LEU A 45 13.98 -3.14 3.47
N VAL A 46 13.18 -2.54 2.58
CA VAL A 46 13.56 -1.30 1.87
C VAL A 46 13.80 -0.13 2.83
N TRP A 47 12.99 -0.03 3.89
CA TRP A 47 13.11 1.05 4.87
C TRP A 47 14.30 0.88 5.82
N ILE A 48 14.58 -0.36 6.26
CA ILE A 48 15.73 -0.71 7.09
C ILE A 48 17.03 -0.56 6.31
N LEU A 49 17.10 -1.09 5.08
CA LEU A 49 18.28 -1.06 4.23
C LEU A 49 18.47 0.28 3.50
N GLU A 50 17.54 1.22 3.70
CA GLU A 50 17.57 2.56 3.10
C GLU A 50 17.71 2.52 1.57
N LEU A 51 17.07 1.54 0.92
CA LEU A 51 17.12 1.39 -0.53
C LEU A 51 16.40 2.56 -1.19
N ARG A 52 17.03 3.15 -2.21
CA ARG A 52 16.53 4.31 -2.97
C ARG A 52 16.75 4.09 -4.45
N ILE A 53 15.87 4.68 -5.26
CA ILE A 53 16.09 4.71 -6.71
C ILE A 53 17.27 5.67 -6.98
N PRO A 54 18.27 5.25 -7.79
CA PRO A 54 19.39 6.11 -8.17
C PRO A 54 18.89 7.38 -8.87
N HIS A 55 19.77 8.38 -8.99
CA HIS A 55 19.37 9.67 -9.53
C HIS A 55 18.80 9.54 -10.95
N ILE A 56 17.59 10.07 -11.12
CA ILE A 56 16.81 10.04 -12.35
C ILE A 56 16.30 11.45 -12.64
N SER A 57 16.16 11.77 -13.92
CA SER A 57 15.62 13.06 -14.36
C SER A 57 14.25 13.33 -13.75
N ALA A 58 14.06 14.54 -13.22
CA ALA A 58 12.82 14.99 -12.58
C ALA A 58 11.56 14.73 -13.42
N ARG A 59 11.66 14.78 -14.76
CA ARG A 59 10.54 14.51 -15.67
C ARG A 59 9.95 13.10 -15.57
N TRP A 60 10.75 12.13 -15.13
CA TRP A 60 10.35 10.72 -15.03
C TRP A 60 9.89 10.32 -13.64
N VAL A 61 10.09 11.18 -12.63
CA VAL A 61 9.76 10.87 -11.24
C VAL A 61 8.28 10.55 -11.05
N PRO A 62 7.31 11.34 -11.57
CA PRO A 62 5.90 11.00 -11.41
C PRO A 62 5.51 9.70 -12.11
N ILE A 63 6.09 9.42 -13.28
CA ILE A 63 5.82 8.19 -14.05
C ILE A 63 6.38 6.97 -13.31
N GLY A 64 7.62 7.07 -12.80
CA GLY A 64 8.23 6.00 -12.04
C GLY A 64 7.52 5.74 -10.71
N LEU A 65 7.08 6.80 -10.02
CA LEU A 65 6.26 6.69 -8.81
C LEU A 65 4.92 6.00 -9.12
N PHE A 66 4.20 6.44 -10.16
CA PHE A 66 2.96 5.83 -10.61
C PHE A 66 3.15 4.34 -10.95
N ALA A 67 4.16 4.02 -11.77
CA ALA A 67 4.44 2.66 -12.19
C ALA A 67 4.78 1.74 -11.01
N THR A 68 5.56 2.23 -10.04
CA THR A 68 5.87 1.45 -8.83
C THR A 68 4.65 1.28 -7.93
N LEU A 69 3.83 2.31 -7.71
CA LEU A 69 2.57 2.19 -6.98
C LEU A 69 1.63 1.17 -7.64
N LEU A 70 1.44 1.25 -8.96
CA LEU A 70 0.62 0.31 -9.71
C LEU A 70 1.16 -1.12 -9.60
N PHE A 71 2.48 -1.30 -9.78
CA PHE A 71 3.13 -2.61 -9.67
C PHE A 71 2.87 -3.25 -8.30
N PHE A 72 3.05 -2.51 -7.21
CA PHE A 72 2.82 -3.04 -5.87
C PHE A 72 1.33 -3.24 -5.55
N GLY A 73 0.43 -2.45 -6.13
CA GLY A 73 -1.01 -2.72 -6.08
C GLY A 73 -1.39 -4.03 -6.77
N LEU A 74 -0.87 -4.27 -7.97
CA LEU A 74 -1.06 -5.53 -8.69
C LEU A 74 -0.40 -6.73 -7.97
N LEU A 75 0.72 -6.50 -7.27
CA LEU A 75 1.33 -7.53 -6.44
C LEU A 75 0.43 -7.92 -5.26
N ILE A 76 -0.25 -6.95 -4.63
CA ILE A 76 -1.24 -7.22 -3.58
C ILE A 76 -2.37 -8.08 -4.13
N GLU A 77 -2.88 -7.76 -5.32
CA GLU A 77 -3.90 -8.56 -5.99
C GLU A 77 -3.45 -10.00 -6.27
N ALA A 78 -2.26 -10.16 -6.86
CA ALA A 78 -1.71 -11.47 -7.15
C ALA A 78 -1.48 -12.29 -5.87
N SER A 79 -1.05 -11.64 -4.79
CA SER A 79 -0.89 -12.28 -3.49
C SER A 79 -2.22 -12.67 -2.85
N ALA A 80 -3.22 -11.79 -2.87
CA ALA A 80 -4.56 -12.07 -2.37
C ALA A 80 -5.22 -13.23 -3.14
N TRP A 81 -5.03 -13.24 -4.47
CA TRP A 81 -5.45 -14.37 -5.30
C TRP A 81 -4.71 -15.66 -4.95
N GLY A 82 -3.41 -15.60 -4.69
CA GLY A 82 -2.63 -16.76 -4.25
C GLY A 82 -3.15 -17.35 -2.94
N ASP A 83 -3.50 -16.49 -1.98
CA ASP A 83 -4.10 -16.88 -0.71
C ASP A 83 -5.47 -17.54 -0.90
N ASP A 84 -6.34 -16.95 -1.74
CA ASP A 84 -7.65 -17.51 -2.11
C ASP A 84 -7.50 -18.87 -2.83
N TYR A 85 -6.53 -18.99 -3.74
CA TYR A 85 -6.26 -20.23 -4.50
C TYR A 85 -5.81 -21.36 -3.58
N VAL A 86 -4.89 -21.10 -2.65
CA VAL A 86 -4.43 -22.08 -1.65
C VAL A 86 -5.56 -22.48 -0.70
N ALA A 87 -6.43 -21.54 -0.32
CA ALA A 87 -7.60 -21.81 0.50
C ALA A 87 -8.71 -22.55 -0.27
N GLY A 88 -8.69 -22.53 -1.60
CA GLY A 88 -9.75 -23.07 -2.45
C GLY A 88 -11.06 -22.28 -2.37
N VAL A 89 -11.02 -21.04 -1.87
CA VAL A 89 -12.19 -20.18 -1.65
C VAL A 89 -11.89 -18.79 -2.19
N TRP A 90 -12.82 -18.22 -2.95
CA TRP A 90 -12.74 -16.83 -3.40
C TRP A 90 -13.31 -15.92 -2.31
N SER A 91 -12.47 -15.05 -1.75
CA SER A 91 -12.87 -14.21 -0.61
C SER A 91 -12.29 -12.79 -0.65
N THR A 92 -11.08 -12.64 -1.19
CA THR A 92 -10.30 -11.39 -1.04
C THR A 92 -9.89 -10.81 -2.38
N SER A 93 -9.54 -11.65 -3.36
CA SER A 93 -9.19 -11.20 -4.72
C SER A 93 -10.38 -10.58 -5.44
N LEU A 94 -10.09 -9.65 -6.36
CA LEU A 94 -11.11 -8.98 -7.17
C LEU A 94 -11.84 -9.94 -8.10
N HIS A 95 -11.19 -11.05 -8.49
CA HIS A 95 -11.78 -12.06 -9.35
C HIS A 95 -11.16 -13.45 -9.08
N PRO A 96 -11.95 -14.54 -9.13
CA PRO A 96 -11.44 -15.89 -8.89
C PRO A 96 -10.43 -16.37 -9.95
N GLN A 97 -10.54 -15.88 -11.18
CA GLN A 97 -9.53 -16.08 -12.23
C GLN A 97 -8.47 -14.97 -12.17
N LEU A 98 -7.19 -15.34 -12.05
CA LEU A 98 -6.08 -14.39 -11.86
C LEU A 98 -6.01 -13.32 -12.97
N LEU A 99 -6.16 -13.71 -14.25
CA LEU A 99 -6.02 -12.76 -15.36
C LEU A 99 -7.06 -11.64 -15.27
N TYR A 100 -8.32 -12.01 -14.99
CA TYR A 100 -9.41 -11.05 -14.84
C TYR A 100 -9.24 -10.24 -13.56
N GLY A 101 -8.72 -10.82 -12.49
CA GLY A 101 -8.39 -10.11 -11.24
C GLY A 101 -7.32 -9.05 -11.46
N LEU A 102 -6.27 -9.37 -12.21
CA LEU A 102 -5.24 -8.40 -12.58
C LEU A 102 -5.76 -7.32 -13.53
N LEU A 103 -6.63 -7.66 -14.49
CA LEU A 103 -7.25 -6.69 -15.38
C LEU A 103 -8.16 -5.72 -14.61
N ALA A 104 -8.98 -6.23 -13.69
CA ALA A 104 -9.75 -5.41 -12.75
C ALA A 104 -8.82 -4.55 -11.88
N GLY A 105 -7.75 -5.16 -11.38
CA GLY A 105 -6.72 -4.53 -10.58
C GLY A 105 -6.04 -3.35 -11.29
N VAL A 106 -5.82 -3.41 -12.60
CA VAL A 106 -5.25 -2.27 -13.36
C VAL A 106 -6.14 -1.03 -13.22
N GLY A 107 -7.46 -1.19 -13.28
CA GLY A 107 -8.40 -0.09 -13.06
C GLY A 107 -8.35 0.44 -11.64
N LEU A 108 -8.60 -0.44 -10.67
CA LEU A 108 -8.66 -0.08 -9.25
C LEU A 108 -7.33 0.47 -8.72
N TYR A 109 -6.25 -0.30 -8.87
CA TYR A 109 -4.92 0.11 -8.42
C TYR A 109 -4.31 1.20 -9.30
N GLY A 110 -4.72 1.34 -10.56
CA GLY A 110 -4.35 2.48 -11.40
C GLY A 110 -4.95 3.79 -10.90
N ALA A 111 -6.24 3.78 -10.55
CA ALA A 111 -6.90 4.92 -9.92
C ALA A 111 -6.22 5.31 -8.60
N TRP A 112 -5.95 4.30 -7.76
CA TRP A 112 -5.26 4.46 -6.49
C TRP A 112 -3.84 5.02 -6.68
N ALA A 113 -3.06 4.43 -7.58
CA ALA A 113 -1.71 4.87 -7.90
C ALA A 113 -1.68 6.30 -8.43
N LEU A 114 -2.66 6.68 -9.26
CA LEU A 114 -2.76 8.04 -9.78
C LEU A 114 -3.05 9.05 -8.66
N ALA A 115 -4.02 8.76 -7.79
CA ALA A 115 -4.36 9.61 -6.65
C ALA A 115 -3.14 9.85 -5.74
N TRP A 116 -2.43 8.78 -5.38
CA TRP A 116 -1.22 8.87 -4.56
C TRP A 116 -0.06 9.55 -5.28
N THR A 117 0.13 9.30 -6.58
CA THR A 117 1.18 9.98 -7.36
C THR A 117 0.98 11.49 -7.32
N ILE A 118 -0.24 11.97 -7.54
CA ILE A 118 -0.57 13.41 -7.45
C ILE A 118 -0.30 13.91 -6.03
N ALA A 119 -0.85 13.24 -5.01
CA ALA A 119 -0.69 13.64 -3.62
C ALA A 119 0.79 13.75 -3.17
N LEU A 120 1.59 12.73 -3.48
CA LEU A 120 3.01 12.65 -3.09
C LEU A 120 3.89 13.57 -3.94
N SER A 121 3.48 13.92 -5.16
CA SER A 121 4.19 14.89 -6.00
C SER A 121 3.91 16.34 -5.59
N CYS A 122 2.79 16.61 -4.90
CA CYS A 122 2.42 17.97 -4.50
C CYS A 122 2.86 18.32 -3.07
N TYR A 123 3.00 17.34 -2.18
CA TYR A 123 3.20 17.58 -0.75
C TYR A 123 4.39 16.81 -0.19
N HIS A 124 5.03 17.43 0.81
CA HIS A 124 6.11 16.78 1.55
C HIS A 124 5.53 15.95 2.70
N TYR A 125 5.91 14.67 2.75
CA TYR A 125 5.55 13.75 3.82
C TYR A 125 6.79 13.06 4.41
N THR A 126 6.69 12.60 5.64
CA THR A 126 7.60 11.55 6.12
C THR A 126 7.08 10.17 5.71
N VAL A 127 7.96 9.16 5.66
CA VAL A 127 7.55 7.76 5.39
C VAL A 127 6.46 7.30 6.35
N SER A 128 6.58 7.66 7.63
CA SER A 128 5.59 7.31 8.65
C SER A 128 4.25 7.99 8.40
N GLU A 129 4.25 9.25 7.95
CA GLU A 129 3.00 9.95 7.59
C GLU A 129 2.30 9.26 6.43
N VAL A 130 3.03 8.88 5.37
CA VAL A 130 2.48 8.13 4.23
C VAL A 130 1.93 6.77 4.67
N PHE A 131 2.69 6.02 5.47
CA PHE A 131 2.30 4.71 5.97
C PHE A 131 0.96 4.77 6.73
N TRP A 132 0.86 5.67 7.72
CA TRP A 132 -0.35 5.76 8.54
C TRP A 132 -1.53 6.36 7.78
N LEU A 133 -1.29 7.35 6.91
CA LEU A 133 -2.36 7.93 6.11
C LEU A 133 -2.92 6.90 5.11
N ALA A 134 -2.06 6.19 4.39
CA ALA A 134 -2.48 5.13 3.48
C ALA A 134 -3.14 3.96 4.22
N GLY A 135 -2.62 3.56 5.37
CA GLY A 135 -3.23 2.53 6.22
C GLY A 135 -4.63 2.92 6.69
N ALA A 136 -4.82 4.15 7.18
CA ALA A 136 -6.11 4.65 7.63
C ALA A 136 -7.13 4.77 6.49
N ILE A 137 -6.71 5.30 5.34
CA ILE A 137 -7.58 5.37 4.15
C ILE A 137 -7.93 3.95 3.71
N GLY A 138 -6.96 3.03 3.66
CA GLY A 138 -7.14 1.62 3.32
C GLY A 138 -8.24 0.96 4.16
N ILE A 139 -8.14 1.03 5.49
CA ILE A 139 -9.16 0.51 6.41
C ILE A 139 -10.56 1.06 6.09
N ALA A 140 -10.65 2.37 5.80
CA ALA A 140 -11.92 3.04 5.57
C ALA A 140 -12.58 2.66 4.23
N VAL A 141 -11.79 2.34 3.20
CA VAL A 141 -12.30 2.02 1.85
C VAL A 141 -12.34 0.53 1.54
N GLU A 142 -11.57 -0.29 2.26
CA GLU A 142 -11.48 -1.73 2.06
C GLU A 142 -12.88 -2.36 2.14
N GLN A 143 -13.23 -3.11 1.09
CA GLN A 143 -14.54 -3.71 0.92
C GLN A 143 -15.70 -2.72 1.16
N GLN A 144 -15.57 -1.49 0.64
CA GLN A 144 -16.56 -0.41 0.78
C GLN A 144 -16.83 -0.03 2.26
N GLY A 145 -15.80 -0.15 3.11
CA GLY A 145 -15.86 0.16 4.54
C GLY A 145 -16.31 -0.99 5.42
N ALA A 146 -16.52 -2.20 4.86
CA ALA A 146 -16.88 -3.38 5.65
C ALA A 146 -15.80 -3.71 6.70
N VAL A 147 -14.52 -3.54 6.39
CA VAL A 147 -13.43 -3.78 7.35
C VAL A 147 -13.43 -2.77 8.48
N PHE A 148 -13.69 -1.49 8.17
CA PHE A 148 -13.87 -0.47 9.20
C PHE A 148 -15.01 -0.85 10.16
N LEU A 149 -16.18 -1.19 9.62
CA LEU A 149 -17.35 -1.58 10.42
C LEU A 149 -17.10 -2.85 11.23
N ALA A 150 -16.50 -3.88 10.62
CA ALA A 150 -16.15 -5.13 11.28
C ALA A 150 -15.20 -4.90 12.47
N GLY A 151 -14.27 -3.94 12.36
CA GLY A 151 -13.40 -3.57 13.47
C GLY A 151 -14.19 -2.97 14.63
N ILE A 152 -15.13 -2.07 14.37
CA ILE A 152 -16.00 -1.50 15.42
C ILE A 152 -16.80 -2.58 16.12
N THR A 153 -17.42 -3.49 15.36
CA THR A 153 -18.33 -4.50 15.92
C THR A 153 -17.62 -5.59 16.72
N ASN A 154 -16.33 -5.83 16.48
CA ASN A 154 -15.57 -6.93 17.09
C ASN A 154 -14.53 -6.45 18.10
N MET A 155 -14.75 -5.32 18.78
CA MET A 155 -13.80 -4.81 19.78
C MET A 155 -13.63 -5.80 20.96
N PRO A 156 -12.39 -6.02 21.46
CA PRO A 156 -11.14 -5.35 21.06
C PRO A 156 -10.40 -6.00 19.88
N LEU A 157 -10.81 -7.20 19.44
CA LEU A 157 -10.18 -7.93 18.32
C LEU A 157 -10.19 -7.12 17.01
N GLY A 158 -11.17 -6.23 16.83
CA GLY A 158 -11.22 -5.30 15.71
C GLY A 158 -10.00 -4.39 15.57
N LEU A 159 -9.30 -4.08 16.67
CA LEU A 159 -8.02 -3.35 16.60
C LEU A 159 -6.95 -4.15 15.87
N LEU A 160 -6.95 -5.48 16.02
CA LEU A 160 -6.01 -6.35 15.32
C LEU A 160 -6.34 -6.40 13.82
N LEU A 161 -7.63 -6.48 13.47
CA LEU A 161 -8.07 -6.41 12.07
C LEU A 161 -7.58 -5.10 11.41
N TRP A 162 -7.83 -3.96 12.05
CA TRP A 162 -7.35 -2.67 11.55
C TRP A 162 -5.83 -2.59 11.48
N ALA A 163 -5.13 -3.09 12.49
CA ALA A 163 -3.68 -3.13 12.46
C ALA A 163 -3.18 -3.91 11.24
N ILE A 164 -3.72 -5.10 10.99
CA ILE A 164 -3.35 -5.95 9.85
C ILE A 164 -3.63 -5.25 8.51
N SER A 165 -4.83 -4.69 8.31
CA SER A 165 -5.15 -3.93 7.09
C SER A 165 -4.22 -2.72 6.92
N ALA A 166 -3.94 -1.99 8.00
CA ALA A 166 -3.00 -0.86 7.96
C ALA A 166 -1.58 -1.29 7.57
N LEU A 167 -1.11 -2.48 7.96
CA LEU A 167 0.20 -2.99 7.55
C LEU A 167 0.25 -3.17 6.02
N VAL A 168 -0.80 -3.74 5.42
CA VAL A 168 -0.87 -3.99 3.97
C VAL A 168 -0.98 -2.67 3.20
N TYR A 169 -2.02 -1.87 3.47
CA TYR A 169 -2.25 -0.62 2.73
C TYR A 169 -1.21 0.44 3.02
N GLY A 170 -0.77 0.56 4.27
CA GLY A 170 0.31 1.47 4.65
C GLY A 170 1.61 1.14 3.92
N ALA A 171 2.01 -0.14 3.91
CA ALA A 171 3.20 -0.58 3.18
C ALA A 171 3.06 -0.39 1.67
N SER A 172 1.88 -0.64 1.09
CA SER A 172 1.65 -0.55 -0.36
C SER A 172 2.00 0.81 -0.97
N VAL A 173 1.82 1.88 -0.20
CA VAL A 173 2.14 3.26 -0.62
C VAL A 173 3.48 3.72 -0.05
N ALA A 174 3.77 3.39 1.21
CA ALA A 174 5.01 3.80 1.86
C ALA A 174 6.25 3.17 1.21
N LEU A 175 6.15 1.96 0.64
CA LEU A 175 7.23 1.29 -0.07
C LEU A 175 7.66 2.06 -1.34
N PRO A 176 6.77 2.31 -2.34
CA PRO A 176 7.07 3.20 -3.45
C PRO A 176 7.56 4.57 -2.99
N TYR A 177 6.88 5.18 -2.01
CA TYR A 177 7.27 6.49 -1.52
C TYR A 177 8.71 6.49 -0.99
N THR A 178 9.09 5.50 -0.19
CA THR A 178 10.43 5.37 0.38
C THR A 178 11.49 5.29 -0.72
N LEU A 179 11.20 4.57 -1.81
CA LEU A 179 12.10 4.44 -2.96
C LEU A 179 12.31 5.78 -3.69
N TRP A 180 11.28 6.62 -3.76
CA TRP A 180 11.25 7.85 -4.57
C TRP A 180 11.38 9.16 -3.78
N GLN A 181 11.31 9.13 -2.44
CA GLN A 181 11.16 10.33 -1.59
C GLN A 181 12.22 11.42 -1.83
N THR A 182 13.44 11.04 -2.21
CA THR A 182 14.56 11.97 -2.42
C THR A 182 14.41 12.82 -3.68
N HIS A 183 13.52 12.40 -4.59
CA HIS A 183 13.27 13.07 -5.86
C HIS A 183 12.00 13.93 -5.84
N LEU A 184 11.20 13.83 -4.78
CA LEU A 184 9.93 14.54 -4.65
C LEU A 184 10.16 15.92 -4.04
N GLN A 185 9.62 16.94 -4.69
CA GLN A 185 9.57 18.30 -4.19
C GLN A 185 8.10 18.61 -3.89
N GLY A 186 7.80 19.00 -2.65
CA GLY A 186 6.42 19.19 -2.23
C GLY A 186 6.29 20.30 -1.19
N SER A 187 5.08 20.84 -1.10
CA SER A 187 4.72 21.86 -0.11
C SER A 187 4.43 21.24 1.26
N SER A 188 4.65 21.99 2.35
CA SER A 188 4.28 21.63 3.72
C SER A 188 2.86 22.08 4.13
N SER A 189 1.99 22.39 3.16
CA SER A 189 0.61 22.85 3.40
C SER A 189 -0.21 21.90 4.27
N ARG A 190 -1.13 22.45 5.08
CA ARG A 190 -2.10 21.67 5.87
C ARG A 190 -3.03 20.81 5.02
N LEU A 191 -3.25 21.20 3.75
CA LEU A 191 -4.09 20.43 2.82
C LEU A 191 -3.53 19.05 2.50
N ARG A 192 -2.25 18.78 2.82
CA ARG A 192 -1.60 17.47 2.66
C ARG A 192 -2.33 16.34 3.40
N TRP A 193 -3.11 16.63 4.42
CA TRP A 193 -3.88 15.60 5.14
C TRP A 193 -5.25 15.29 4.52
N VAL A 194 -5.79 16.23 3.75
CA VAL A 194 -7.16 16.16 3.22
C VAL A 194 -7.16 15.75 1.75
N ILE A 195 -6.24 16.30 0.96
CA ILE A 195 -6.19 16.06 -0.48
C ILE A 195 -5.98 14.59 -0.86
N PRO A 196 -5.10 13.81 -0.21
CA PRO A 196 -4.97 12.40 -0.54
C PRO A 196 -6.28 11.63 -0.36
N VAL A 197 -7.03 11.92 0.72
CA VAL A 197 -8.34 11.33 0.98
C VAL A 197 -9.31 11.69 -0.14
N LEU A 198 -9.43 12.98 -0.50
CA LEU A 198 -10.32 13.43 -1.55
C LEU A 198 -9.96 12.85 -2.92
N LEU A 199 -8.66 12.81 -3.26
CA LEU A 199 -8.19 12.25 -4.53
C LEU A 199 -8.49 10.76 -4.61
N VAL A 200 -8.23 10.00 -3.54
CA VAL A 200 -8.56 8.57 -3.50
C VAL A 200 -10.06 8.36 -3.68
N LEU A 201 -10.91 9.12 -2.97
CA LEU A 201 -12.36 8.96 -3.09
C LEU A 201 -12.87 9.35 -4.47
N ILE A 202 -12.43 10.48 -5.02
CA ILE A 202 -12.90 11.00 -6.31
C ILE A 202 -12.35 10.15 -7.46
N ILE A 203 -11.02 10.00 -7.54
CA ILE A 203 -10.38 9.26 -8.63
C ILE A 203 -10.72 7.78 -8.53
N GLY A 204 -10.67 7.19 -7.32
CA GLY A 204 -11.05 5.80 -7.09
C GLY A 204 -12.47 5.50 -7.56
N SER A 205 -13.44 6.34 -7.20
CA SER A 205 -14.84 6.14 -7.62
C SER A 205 -15.02 6.34 -9.13
N LEU A 206 -14.48 7.41 -9.71
CA LEU A 206 -14.69 7.74 -11.13
C LEU A 206 -13.98 6.77 -12.06
N VAL A 207 -12.70 6.47 -11.78
CA VAL A 207 -11.91 5.58 -12.62
C VAL A 207 -12.34 4.13 -12.41
N GLY A 208 -12.65 3.71 -11.18
CA GLY A 208 -13.18 2.37 -10.92
C GLY A 208 -14.48 2.12 -11.69
N TRP A 209 -15.45 3.04 -11.56
CA TRP A 209 -16.71 2.94 -12.30
C TRP A 209 -16.50 2.94 -13.83
N ALA A 210 -15.67 3.85 -14.34
CA ALA A 210 -15.41 3.92 -15.78
C ALA A 210 -14.72 2.65 -16.30
N TRP A 211 -13.83 2.06 -15.51
CA TRP A 211 -13.12 0.84 -15.86
C TRP A 211 -14.05 -0.37 -15.91
N ASP A 212 -14.92 -0.52 -14.90
CA ASP A 212 -15.91 -1.60 -14.85
C ASP A 212 -16.88 -1.54 -16.04
N VAL A 213 -17.24 -0.34 -16.49
CA VAL A 213 -18.08 -0.15 -17.69
C VAL A 213 -17.30 -0.47 -18.97
N ALA A 214 -16.02 -0.11 -19.04
CA ALA A 214 -15.20 -0.28 -20.23
C ALA A 214 -14.75 -1.73 -20.46
N ILE A 215 -14.55 -2.50 -19.39
CA ILE A 215 -14.03 -3.87 -19.44
C ILE A 215 -15.01 -4.81 -18.75
N PRO A 216 -16.07 -5.25 -19.44
CA PRO A 216 -16.97 -6.26 -18.88
C PRO A 216 -16.19 -7.56 -18.67
N LEU A 217 -16.09 -7.99 -17.41
CA LEU A 217 -15.47 -9.25 -17.05
C LEU A 217 -16.46 -10.41 -17.27
N PRO A 218 -15.98 -11.59 -17.68
CA PRO A 218 -16.84 -12.75 -17.87
C PRO A 218 -17.36 -13.30 -16.54
N ASP A 219 -18.37 -14.15 -16.61
CA ASP A 219 -18.92 -14.83 -15.45
C ASP A 219 -17.85 -15.66 -14.71
N HIS A 220 -17.96 -15.66 -13.39
CA HIS A 220 -17.01 -16.31 -12.51
C HIS A 220 -17.08 -17.84 -12.65
N LYS A 221 -15.91 -18.48 -12.71
CA LYS A 221 -15.78 -19.94 -12.55
C LYS A 221 -15.17 -20.26 -11.19
N PRO A 222 -15.39 -21.47 -10.64
CA PRO A 222 -14.71 -21.90 -9.43
C PRO A 222 -13.18 -21.82 -9.59
N ILE A 223 -12.51 -21.20 -8.63
CA ILE A 223 -11.06 -20.89 -8.66
C ILE A 223 -10.19 -22.13 -8.93
N LEU A 224 -10.58 -23.31 -8.41
CA LEU A 224 -9.85 -24.56 -8.61
C LEU A 224 -10.06 -25.20 -9.99
N THR A 225 -11.13 -24.83 -10.70
CA THR A 225 -11.45 -25.41 -12.02
C THR A 225 -10.85 -24.61 -13.17
N ALA A 226 -10.71 -23.30 -12.97
CA ALA A 226 -10.20 -22.37 -13.95
C ALA A 226 -9.45 -21.23 -13.22
N PRO A 227 -8.24 -21.48 -12.72
CA PRO A 227 -7.52 -20.52 -11.88
C PRO A 227 -7.01 -19.29 -12.65
N LEU A 228 -6.75 -19.44 -13.95
CA LEU A 228 -6.12 -18.39 -14.75
C LEU A 228 -7.11 -17.58 -15.60
N TRP A 229 -8.10 -18.22 -16.24
CA TRP A 229 -9.12 -17.63 -17.12
C TRP A 229 -10.35 -18.55 -17.32
#